data_AF-A0A139NNA9-F1
#
_entry.id   AF-A0A139NNA9-F1
#
_cell.length_a   1.000
_cell.length_b   1.000
_cell.length_c   1.000
_cell.angle_alpha   90.00
_cell.angle_beta   90.00
_cell.angle_gamma   90.00
#
_symmetry.space_group_name_H-M   'P 1'
#
loop_
_entity.id
_entity.type
_entity.pdbx_description
1 polymer ?
#
loop_
_entity_poly.entity_id
_entity_poly.type
_entity_poly.pdbx_seq_one_letter_code
_entity_poly.pdbx_strand_id
1 'polypeptide(L)'
;MEDLLSGLHARFIQIDAKEHDRVTSQISHFPHVLATSLMKQAASYAQIHELTRNFAAGGFRDMTRIAESEPGMWTAILLSNPDSILERITDFKERLDAIASAIDSKDEEAIWEFFDQGRTYRQEMEIHKRGGVDSFYDIFVDVPDEEDVILHILELLRGTSLVNVHINEENREDIHGILQISFKNAQDLEKAKKVITENTDYKVVVK
;
A
#
# COMPACT_ATOMS: atom_id res chain seq x y z
N MET A 1 -3.94 17.48 26.14
CA MET A 1 -4.78 16.87 25.09
C MET A 1 -4.39 15.42 24.90
N GLU A 2 -3.08 15.12 24.81
CA GLU A 2 -2.57 13.74 24.78
C GLU A 2 -3.00 12.91 25.99
N ASP A 3 -2.88 13.44 27.22
CA ASP A 3 -3.34 12.74 28.43
C ASP A 3 -4.84 12.39 28.40
N LEU A 4 -5.66 13.32 27.88
CA LEU A 4 -7.11 13.14 27.75
C LEU A 4 -7.47 12.06 26.74
N LEU A 5 -6.67 11.91 25.68
CA LEU A 5 -6.88 10.98 24.58
C LEU A 5 -6.03 9.69 24.72
N SER A 6 -5.33 9.52 25.84
CA SER A 6 -4.42 8.39 26.09
C SER A 6 -5.09 7.02 25.99
N GLY A 7 -6.38 6.92 26.29
CA GLY A 7 -7.18 5.70 26.16
C GLY A 7 -7.44 5.23 24.72
N LEU A 8 -7.18 6.08 23.71
CA LEU A 8 -7.30 5.70 22.29
C LEU A 8 -6.10 4.87 21.82
N HIS A 9 -4.99 4.87 22.57
CA HIS A 9 -3.73 4.25 22.17
C HIS A 9 -3.25 4.69 20.78
N ALA A 10 -3.64 5.90 20.36
CA ALA A 10 -3.24 6.51 19.11
C ALA A 10 -1.83 7.12 19.24
N ARG A 11 -1.12 7.20 18.11
CA ARG A 11 0.14 7.95 18.05
C ARG A 11 -0.16 9.41 17.78
N PHE A 12 0.30 10.27 18.68
CA PHE A 12 0.28 11.72 18.47
C PHE A 12 1.53 12.15 17.72
N ILE A 13 1.35 12.98 16.70
CA ILE A 13 2.43 13.63 15.97
C ILE A 13 2.11 15.12 16.00
N GLN A 14 3.00 15.91 16.61
CA GLN A 14 2.89 17.36 16.59
C GLN A 14 3.58 17.90 15.33
N ILE A 15 2.86 18.68 14.56
CA ILE A 15 3.30 19.23 13.27
C ILE A 15 2.72 20.64 13.10
N ASP A 16 3.43 21.49 12.36
CA ASP A 16 2.88 22.79 11.94
C ASP A 16 1.68 22.59 11.00
N ALA A 17 0.69 23.48 11.08
CA ALA A 17 -0.53 23.38 10.28
C ALA A 17 -0.24 23.43 8.77
N LYS A 18 0.67 24.32 8.34
CA LYS A 18 1.01 24.41 6.90
C LYS A 18 1.77 23.17 6.43
N GLU A 19 2.64 22.64 7.26
CA GLU A 19 3.37 21.42 6.94
C GLU A 19 2.44 20.21 6.88
N HIS A 20 1.48 20.10 7.80
CA HIS A 20 0.41 19.10 7.74
C HIS A 20 -0.34 19.16 6.40
N ASP A 21 -0.77 20.34 5.97
CA ASP A 21 -1.54 20.51 4.75
C ASP A 21 -0.71 20.17 3.50
N ARG A 22 0.59 20.52 3.49
CA ARG A 22 1.52 20.14 2.41
C ARG A 22 1.70 18.63 2.33
N VAL A 23 1.98 17.99 3.46
CA VAL A 23 2.20 16.54 3.52
C VAL A 23 0.93 15.80 3.12
N THR A 24 -0.22 16.14 3.72
CA THR A 24 -1.50 15.50 3.41
C THR A 24 -1.96 15.77 1.97
N SER A 25 -1.61 16.91 1.37
CA SER A 25 -1.86 17.14 -0.05
C SER A 25 -1.19 16.08 -0.93
N GLN A 26 0.06 15.68 -0.62
CA GLN A 26 0.82 14.69 -1.39
C GLN A 26 0.37 13.25 -1.13
N ILE A 27 0.17 12.87 0.15
CA ILE A 27 -0.02 11.46 0.53
C ILE A 27 -1.49 11.06 0.71
N SER A 28 -2.42 12.02 0.62
CA SER A 28 -3.85 11.77 0.80
C SER A 28 -4.70 12.50 -0.24
N HIS A 29 -4.70 13.83 -0.27
CA HIS A 29 -5.68 14.57 -1.08
C HIS A 29 -5.48 14.38 -2.59
N PHE A 30 -4.25 14.54 -3.05
CA PHE A 30 -3.91 14.36 -4.45
C PHE A 30 -4.13 12.92 -4.95
N PRO A 31 -3.74 11.86 -4.20
CA PRO A 31 -4.12 10.49 -4.52
C PRO A 31 -5.62 10.28 -4.75
N HIS A 32 -6.50 10.90 -3.97
CA HIS A 32 -7.95 10.84 -4.21
C HIS A 32 -8.36 11.49 -5.54
N VAL A 33 -7.78 12.64 -5.89
CA VAL A 33 -8.01 13.29 -7.19
C VAL A 33 -7.56 12.38 -8.35
N LEU A 34 -6.40 11.73 -8.23
CA LEU A 34 -5.88 10.81 -9.24
C LEU A 34 -6.77 9.57 -9.39
N ALA A 35 -7.13 8.92 -8.29
CA ALA A 35 -7.98 7.74 -8.30
C ALA A 35 -9.34 8.01 -8.97
N THR A 36 -10.00 9.12 -8.60
CA THR A 36 -11.28 9.51 -9.21
C THR A 36 -11.11 9.88 -10.68
N SER A 37 -10.03 10.57 -11.06
CA SER A 37 -9.77 10.95 -12.45
C SER A 37 -9.53 9.71 -13.33
N LEU A 38 -8.74 8.75 -12.83
CA LEU A 38 -8.46 7.48 -13.51
C LEU A 38 -9.75 6.66 -13.71
N MET A 39 -10.60 6.57 -12.68
CA MET A 39 -11.89 5.89 -12.78
C MET A 39 -12.81 6.56 -13.81
N LYS A 40 -12.89 7.90 -13.82
CA LYS A 40 -13.69 8.65 -14.80
C LYS A 40 -13.19 8.47 -16.23
N GLN A 41 -11.88 8.43 -16.42
CA GLN A 41 -11.26 8.16 -17.73
C GLN A 41 -11.63 6.76 -18.22
N ALA A 42 -11.48 5.74 -17.37
CA ALA A 42 -11.85 4.36 -17.70
C ALA A 42 -13.35 4.22 -18.01
N ALA A 43 -14.22 4.87 -17.23
CA ALA A 43 -15.67 4.87 -17.47
C ALA A 43 -16.02 5.51 -18.82
N SER A 44 -15.31 6.57 -19.22
CA SER A 44 -15.50 7.23 -20.52
C SER A 44 -15.03 6.32 -21.67
N TYR A 45 -13.85 5.70 -21.51
CA TYR A 45 -13.30 4.77 -22.50
C TYR A 45 -14.19 3.52 -22.69
N ALA A 46 -14.80 3.04 -21.61
CA ALA A 46 -15.73 1.92 -21.59
C ALA A 46 -17.05 2.17 -22.34
N GLN A 47 -17.34 3.41 -22.74
CA GLN A 47 -18.49 3.71 -23.62
C GLN A 47 -18.25 3.25 -25.06
N ILE A 48 -16.98 3.21 -25.48
CA ILE A 48 -16.56 2.83 -26.83
C ILE A 48 -15.94 1.42 -26.82
N HIS A 49 -15.29 1.04 -25.72
CA HIS A 49 -14.62 -0.24 -25.54
C HIS A 49 -15.21 -1.00 -24.34
N GLU A 50 -16.33 -1.70 -24.55
CA GLU A 50 -17.12 -2.33 -23.47
C GLU A 50 -16.30 -3.27 -22.57
N LEU A 51 -15.31 -3.95 -23.15
CA LEU A 51 -14.40 -4.85 -22.43
C LEU A 51 -13.66 -4.16 -21.26
N THR A 52 -13.46 -2.84 -21.29
CA THR A 52 -12.85 -2.08 -20.20
C THR A 52 -13.60 -2.24 -18.88
N ARG A 53 -14.92 -2.51 -18.91
CA ARG A 53 -15.69 -2.80 -17.69
C ARG A 53 -15.32 -4.14 -17.05
N ASN A 54 -14.88 -5.09 -17.86
CA ASN A 54 -14.62 -6.47 -17.46
C ASN A 54 -13.14 -6.74 -17.15
N PHE A 55 -12.22 -5.89 -17.63
CA PHE A 55 -10.77 -6.01 -17.42
C PHE A 55 -10.20 -5.05 -16.37
N ALA A 56 -11.06 -4.42 -15.56
CA ALA A 56 -10.65 -3.63 -14.39
C ALA A 56 -10.15 -4.53 -13.23
N ALA A 57 -9.20 -5.43 -13.52
CA ALA A 57 -8.69 -6.41 -12.57
C ALA A 57 -7.48 -5.87 -11.77
N GLY A 58 -7.31 -6.38 -10.54
CA GLY A 58 -6.14 -6.21 -9.68
C GLY A 58 -5.73 -4.75 -9.47
N GLY A 59 -4.60 -4.35 -10.05
CA GLY A 59 -3.98 -3.04 -9.83
C GLY A 59 -4.88 -1.85 -10.14
N PHE A 60 -5.73 -1.91 -11.17
CA PHE A 60 -6.68 -0.83 -11.44
C PHE A 60 -7.70 -0.68 -10.30
N ARG A 61 -8.26 -1.80 -9.82
CA ARG A 61 -9.21 -1.82 -8.69
C ARG A 61 -8.55 -1.25 -7.43
N ASP A 62 -7.31 -1.65 -7.15
CA ASP A 62 -6.64 -1.26 -5.92
C ASP A 62 -6.22 0.23 -5.94
N MET A 63 -5.75 0.74 -7.09
CA MET A 63 -5.46 2.16 -7.28
C MET A 63 -6.71 3.05 -7.22
N THR A 64 -7.85 2.53 -7.67
CA THR A 64 -9.11 3.30 -7.75
C THR A 64 -10.08 3.05 -6.60
N ARG A 65 -9.77 2.14 -5.66
CA ARG A 65 -10.62 1.82 -4.49
C ARG A 65 -11.06 3.07 -3.71
N ILE A 66 -10.16 4.04 -3.57
CA ILE A 66 -10.43 5.27 -2.82
C ILE A 66 -11.33 6.27 -3.57
N ALA A 67 -11.62 6.04 -4.86
CA ALA A 67 -12.56 6.84 -5.64
C ALA A 67 -14.02 6.67 -5.19
N GLU A 68 -14.33 5.63 -4.40
CA GLU A 68 -15.64 5.38 -3.80
C GLU A 68 -15.95 6.29 -2.59
N SER A 69 -15.05 7.20 -2.25
CA SER A 69 -15.20 8.05 -1.08
C SER A 69 -16.30 9.09 -1.21
N GLU A 70 -16.83 9.54 -0.08
CA GLU A 70 -17.97 10.46 -0.01
C GLU A 70 -17.65 11.84 -0.68
N PRO A 71 -18.42 12.25 -1.71
CA PRO A 71 -18.11 13.46 -2.47
C PRO A 71 -18.12 14.78 -1.68
N GLY A 72 -19.03 14.96 -0.72
CA GLY A 72 -19.15 16.17 0.08
C GLY A 72 -17.91 16.44 0.94
N MET A 73 -17.40 15.40 1.62
CA MET A 73 -16.19 15.43 2.41
C MET A 73 -14.98 15.80 1.56
N TRP A 74 -14.80 15.15 0.42
CA TRP A 74 -13.67 15.45 -0.47
C TRP A 74 -13.77 16.83 -1.09
N THR A 75 -14.98 17.29 -1.44
CA THR A 75 -15.20 18.67 -1.87
C THR A 75 -14.72 19.65 -0.80
N ALA A 76 -15.08 19.44 0.48
CA ALA A 76 -14.65 20.28 1.57
C ALA A 76 -13.11 20.26 1.76
N ILE A 77 -12.48 19.09 1.72
CA ILE A 77 -11.03 18.92 1.83
C ILE A 77 -10.29 19.67 0.72
N LEU A 78 -10.73 19.52 -0.53
CA LEU A 78 -10.10 20.18 -1.68
C LEU A 78 -10.23 21.71 -1.56
N LEU A 79 -11.38 22.21 -1.13
CA LEU A 79 -11.61 23.66 -0.95
C LEU A 79 -10.87 24.24 0.27
N SER A 80 -10.51 23.43 1.27
CA SER A 80 -9.73 23.90 2.41
C SER A 80 -8.22 23.99 2.15
N ASN A 81 -7.70 23.29 1.13
CA ASN A 81 -6.27 23.25 0.81
C ASN A 81 -5.97 23.34 -0.70
N PRO A 82 -6.54 24.32 -1.43
CA PRO A 82 -6.49 24.34 -2.89
C PRO A 82 -5.07 24.56 -3.43
N ASP A 83 -4.28 25.44 -2.81
CA ASP A 83 -2.95 25.83 -3.33
C ASP A 83 -1.98 24.65 -3.38
N SER A 84 -1.84 23.91 -2.26
CA SER A 84 -0.96 22.73 -2.23
C SER A 84 -1.45 21.64 -3.19
N ILE A 85 -2.76 21.44 -3.33
CA ILE A 85 -3.31 20.43 -4.23
C ILE A 85 -3.08 20.81 -5.70
N LEU A 86 -3.26 22.07 -6.07
CA LEU A 86 -2.98 22.57 -7.43
C LEU A 86 -1.49 22.46 -7.77
N GLU A 87 -0.61 22.70 -6.81
CA GLU A 87 0.83 22.47 -6.96
C GLU A 87 1.12 20.99 -7.26
N ARG A 88 0.51 20.06 -6.53
CA ARG A 88 0.63 18.60 -6.78
C ARG A 88 0.09 18.19 -8.15
N ILE A 89 -1.06 18.73 -8.55
CA ILE A 89 -1.64 18.47 -9.88
C ILE A 89 -0.69 18.96 -10.98
N THR A 90 -0.09 20.13 -10.82
CA THR A 90 0.80 20.72 -11.82
C THR A 90 2.09 19.90 -11.97
N ASP A 91 2.76 19.59 -10.86
CA ASP A 91 3.96 18.73 -10.87
C ASP A 91 3.66 17.36 -11.51
N PHE A 92 2.52 16.75 -11.20
CA PHE A 92 2.18 15.45 -11.78
C PHE A 92 1.90 15.51 -13.28
N LYS A 93 1.32 16.60 -13.78
CA LYS A 93 1.15 16.79 -15.23
C LYS A 93 2.51 16.84 -15.94
N GLU A 94 3.47 17.57 -15.39
CA GLU A 94 4.83 17.64 -15.95
C GLU A 94 5.49 16.25 -15.98
N ARG A 95 5.28 15.42 -14.95
CA ARG A 95 5.75 14.03 -14.93
C ARG A 95 5.08 13.16 -16.00
N LEU A 96 3.77 13.32 -16.21
CA LEU A 96 3.05 12.61 -17.27
C LEU A 96 3.55 13.02 -18.66
N ASP A 97 3.81 14.32 -18.86
CA ASP A 97 4.35 14.83 -20.12
C ASP A 97 5.77 14.28 -20.38
N ALA A 98 6.60 14.16 -19.35
CA ALA A 98 7.94 13.60 -19.47
C ALA A 98 7.92 12.12 -19.91
N ILE A 99 7.12 11.26 -19.25
CA ILE A 99 7.01 9.85 -19.64
C ILE A 99 6.33 9.69 -21.01
N ALA A 100 5.36 10.54 -21.34
CA ALA A 100 4.75 10.55 -22.67
C ALA A 100 5.78 10.88 -23.76
N SER A 101 6.65 11.86 -23.52
CA SER A 101 7.73 12.22 -24.44
C SER A 101 8.73 11.06 -24.62
N ALA A 102 9.13 10.39 -23.53
CA ALA A 102 10.04 9.25 -23.60
C ALA A 102 9.45 8.08 -24.41
N ILE A 103 8.14 7.83 -24.27
CA ILE A 103 7.42 6.81 -25.05
C ILE A 103 7.38 7.21 -26.54
N ASP A 104 7.06 8.47 -26.85
CA ASP A 104 6.96 8.94 -28.24
C ASP A 104 8.31 8.87 -28.97
N SER A 105 9.41 9.21 -28.28
CA SER A 105 10.76 9.10 -28.80
C SER A 105 11.32 7.66 -28.80
N LYS A 106 10.59 6.70 -28.23
CA LYS A 106 11.04 5.31 -28.00
C LYS A 106 12.37 5.24 -27.23
N ASP A 107 12.52 6.12 -26.26
CA ASP A 107 13.70 6.19 -25.40
C ASP A 107 13.62 5.09 -24.33
N GLU A 108 14.21 3.94 -24.63
CA GLU A 108 14.20 2.76 -23.77
C GLU A 108 14.86 3.03 -22.40
N GLU A 109 15.95 3.80 -22.38
CA GLU A 109 16.69 4.12 -21.16
C GLU A 109 15.84 5.00 -20.23
N ALA A 110 15.25 6.07 -20.76
CA ALA A 110 14.38 6.95 -19.97
C ALA A 110 13.14 6.22 -19.42
N ILE A 111 12.54 5.32 -20.19
CA ILE A 111 11.40 4.50 -19.74
C ILE A 111 11.83 3.54 -18.63
N TRP A 112 13.00 2.90 -18.79
CA TRP A 112 13.52 1.99 -17.77
C TRP A 112 13.80 2.72 -16.45
N GLU A 113 14.48 3.87 -16.52
CA GLU A 113 14.79 4.69 -15.36
C GLU A 113 13.52 5.16 -14.63
N PHE A 114 12.47 5.53 -15.36
CA PHE A 114 11.19 5.92 -14.78
C PHE A 114 10.62 4.81 -13.86
N PHE A 115 10.63 3.55 -14.32
CA PHE A 115 10.13 2.43 -13.52
C PHE A 115 11.09 2.05 -12.39
N ASP A 116 12.40 2.09 -12.62
CA ASP A 116 13.40 1.75 -11.60
C ASP A 116 13.41 2.74 -10.44
N GLN A 117 13.28 4.05 -10.72
CA GLN A 117 13.11 5.07 -9.70
C GLN A 117 11.84 4.85 -8.88
N GLY A 118 10.71 4.56 -9.55
CA GLY A 118 9.45 4.25 -8.87
C GLY A 118 9.56 3.05 -7.93
N ARG A 119 10.22 1.98 -8.39
CA ARG A 119 10.50 0.79 -7.59
C ARG A 119 11.39 1.12 -6.39
N THR A 120 12.49 1.82 -6.61
CA THR A 120 13.47 2.18 -5.58
C THR A 120 12.82 3.02 -4.49
N TYR A 121 12.12 4.10 -4.85
CA TYR A 121 11.43 4.94 -3.88
C TYR A 121 10.38 4.15 -3.10
N ARG A 122 9.61 3.28 -3.76
CA ARG A 122 8.61 2.45 -3.08
C ARG A 122 9.22 1.49 -2.05
N GLN A 123 10.41 0.97 -2.31
CA GLN A 123 11.14 0.08 -1.40
C GLN A 123 11.76 0.85 -0.22
N GLU A 124 12.24 2.07 -0.46
CA GLU A 124 12.76 2.95 0.59
C GLU A 124 11.66 3.53 1.49
N MET A 125 10.46 3.71 0.95
CA MET A 125 9.32 4.16 1.74
C MET A 125 8.99 3.15 2.84
N GLU A 126 9.06 3.61 4.08
CA GLU A 126 8.71 2.83 5.26
C GLU A 126 7.17 2.70 5.44
N ILE A 127 6.43 2.34 4.38
CA ILE A 127 4.95 2.31 4.35
C ILE A 127 4.36 1.40 5.44
N HIS A 128 5.09 0.35 5.82
CA HIS A 128 4.69 -0.58 6.89
C HIS A 128 5.14 -0.14 8.28
N LYS A 129 6.09 0.81 8.39
CA LYS A 129 6.39 1.45 9.67
C LYS A 129 5.37 2.56 9.87
N ARG A 130 4.22 2.19 10.44
CA ARG A 130 3.33 3.18 11.08
C ARG A 130 4.25 4.07 11.92
N GLY A 131 4.31 5.37 11.60
CA GLY A 131 5.40 6.25 12.01
C GLY A 131 5.85 5.94 13.44
N GLY A 132 7.15 5.75 13.63
CA GLY A 132 7.87 5.57 14.90
C GLY A 132 7.30 4.62 15.95
N VAL A 133 6.75 3.46 15.56
CA VAL A 133 6.84 2.25 16.39
C VAL A 133 8.02 1.44 15.87
N ASP A 134 8.81 0.89 16.80
CA ASP A 134 9.83 -0.11 16.52
C ASP A 134 9.30 -1.16 15.53
N SER A 135 10.17 -1.55 14.60
CA SER A 135 10.04 -2.68 13.67
C SER A 135 8.91 -3.65 14.04
N PHE A 136 7.86 -3.74 13.23
CA PHE A 136 6.99 -4.91 13.32
C PHE A 136 7.87 -6.13 13.12
N TYR A 137 7.67 -7.12 13.99
CA TYR A 137 8.41 -8.36 13.92
C TYR A 137 7.69 -9.24 12.91
N ASP A 138 8.22 -9.33 11.70
CA ASP A 138 7.59 -10.05 10.61
C ASP A 138 8.24 -11.41 10.40
N ILE A 139 7.41 -12.44 10.26
CA ILE A 139 7.82 -13.73 9.69
C ILE A 139 7.20 -13.88 8.31
N PHE A 140 7.96 -14.49 7.41
CA PHE A 140 7.55 -14.87 6.07
C PHE A 140 7.61 -16.39 6.00
N VAL A 141 6.47 -17.01 5.71
CA VAL A 141 6.34 -18.47 5.62
C VAL A 141 6.03 -18.82 4.16
N ASP A 142 6.89 -19.63 3.57
CA ASP A 142 6.70 -20.24 2.25
C ASP A 142 5.64 -21.33 2.38
N VAL A 143 4.46 -21.12 1.79
CA VAL A 143 3.29 -21.97 1.94
C VAL A 143 2.81 -22.52 0.59
N PRO A 144 2.51 -23.82 0.48
CA PRO A 144 1.91 -24.37 -0.73
C PRO A 144 0.49 -23.80 -0.93
N ASP A 145 0.06 -23.68 -2.20
CA ASP A 145 -1.30 -23.26 -2.57
C ASP A 145 -2.26 -24.47 -2.47
N GLU A 146 -2.51 -24.91 -1.23
CA GLU A 146 -3.36 -26.05 -0.88
C GLU A 146 -4.45 -25.65 0.13
N GLU A 147 -5.51 -26.45 0.22
CA GLU A 147 -6.58 -26.25 1.21
C GLU A 147 -6.01 -26.30 2.64
N ASP A 148 -6.58 -25.49 3.54
CA ASP A 148 -6.30 -25.46 4.99
C ASP A 148 -4.89 -25.03 5.45
N VAL A 149 -3.93 -24.75 4.56
CA VAL A 149 -2.56 -24.38 4.95
C VAL A 149 -2.51 -23.17 5.90
N ILE A 150 -3.27 -22.12 5.58
CA ILE A 150 -3.34 -20.92 6.41
C ILE A 150 -4.03 -21.22 7.75
N LEU A 151 -5.11 -22.02 7.73
CA LEU A 151 -5.80 -22.42 8.95
C LEU A 151 -4.86 -23.18 9.87
N HIS A 152 -4.09 -24.14 9.33
CA HIS A 152 -3.12 -24.91 10.08
C HIS A 152 -2.08 -24.02 10.78
N ILE A 153 -1.52 -23.04 10.06
CA ILE A 153 -0.58 -22.08 10.65
C ILE A 153 -1.25 -21.25 11.75
N LEU A 154 -2.47 -20.75 11.53
CA LEU A 154 -3.18 -19.97 12.54
C LEU A 154 -3.55 -20.80 13.78
N GLU A 155 -3.82 -22.10 13.62
CA GLU A 155 -4.04 -23.03 14.73
C GLU A 155 -2.77 -23.24 15.57
N LEU A 156 -1.62 -23.39 14.92
CA LEU A 156 -0.32 -23.44 15.59
C LEU A 156 -0.04 -22.17 16.40
N LEU A 157 -0.50 -21.02 15.91
CA LEU A 157 -0.34 -19.71 16.56
C LEU A 157 -1.44 -19.38 17.58
N ARG A 158 -2.28 -20.33 17.96
CA ARG A 158 -3.35 -20.12 18.94
C ARG A 158 -2.79 -19.53 20.24
N GLY A 159 -3.41 -18.44 20.70
CA GLY A 159 -2.99 -17.71 21.90
C GLY A 159 -1.79 -16.77 21.71
N THR A 160 -1.36 -16.54 20.46
CA THR A 160 -0.39 -15.49 20.09
C THR A 160 -1.13 -14.34 19.41
N SER A 161 -0.83 -13.08 19.78
CA SER A 161 -1.51 -11.92 19.20
C SER A 161 -0.85 -11.52 17.88
N LEU A 162 -1.64 -11.48 16.80
CA LEU A 162 -1.18 -11.08 15.47
C LEU A 162 -1.59 -9.62 15.23
N VAL A 163 -0.68 -8.84 14.64
CA VAL A 163 -0.95 -7.47 14.19
C VAL A 163 -1.53 -7.47 12.78
N ASN A 164 -0.98 -8.30 11.91
CA ASN A 164 -1.39 -8.41 10.51
C ASN A 164 -1.12 -9.80 9.97
N VAL A 165 -1.92 -10.22 8.98
CA VAL A 165 -1.73 -11.45 8.21
C VAL A 165 -2.00 -11.12 6.75
N HIS A 166 -1.04 -11.42 5.88
CA HIS A 166 -1.09 -11.07 4.47
C HIS A 166 -0.46 -12.15 3.61
N ILE A 167 -1.06 -12.49 2.47
CA ILE A 167 -0.42 -13.33 1.45
C ILE A 167 0.22 -12.38 0.44
N ASN A 168 1.54 -12.42 0.33
CA ASN A 168 2.26 -11.62 -0.64
C ASN A 168 2.21 -12.31 -2.01
N GLU A 169 1.52 -11.68 -2.95
CA GLU A 169 1.30 -12.18 -4.32
C GLU A 169 2.33 -11.63 -5.33
N GLU A 170 3.22 -10.73 -4.92
CA GLU A 170 4.10 -9.97 -5.83
C GLU A 170 5.33 -10.73 -6.33
N ASN A 171 5.66 -11.92 -5.77
CA ASN A 171 6.85 -12.71 -6.12
C ASN A 171 6.51 -14.13 -6.62
N ARG A 172 5.54 -14.26 -7.54
CA ARG A 172 5.17 -15.57 -8.13
C ARG A 172 6.08 -15.95 -9.29
N GLU A 173 7.27 -16.49 -9.00
CA GLU A 173 7.97 -17.39 -9.93
C GLU A 173 7.64 -18.87 -9.64
N ASP A 174 7.23 -19.19 -8.41
CA ASP A 174 6.88 -20.54 -7.95
C ASP A 174 5.39 -20.67 -7.56
N ILE A 175 4.95 -21.93 -7.45
CA ILE A 175 3.57 -22.36 -7.11
C ILE A 175 3.20 -22.06 -5.65
N HIS A 176 4.13 -21.53 -4.86
CA HIS A 176 3.96 -21.27 -3.44
C HIS A 176 3.66 -19.80 -3.15
N GLY A 177 2.77 -19.56 -2.18
CA GLY A 177 2.51 -18.22 -1.65
C GLY A 177 3.47 -17.88 -0.51
N ILE A 178 3.75 -16.59 -0.31
CA ILE A 178 4.48 -16.14 0.88
C ILE A 178 3.47 -15.56 1.87
N LEU A 179 3.22 -16.29 2.96
CA LEU A 179 2.40 -15.81 4.08
C LEU A 179 3.25 -14.92 5.00
N GLN A 180 2.96 -13.63 5.05
CA GLN A 180 3.53 -12.67 5.99
C GLN A 180 2.64 -12.58 7.24
N ILE A 181 3.24 -12.75 8.41
CA ILE A 181 2.57 -12.58 9.72
C ILE A 181 3.37 -11.58 10.55
N SER A 182 2.69 -10.52 11.00
CA SER A 182 3.29 -9.43 11.77
C SER A 182 2.94 -9.54 13.25
N PHE A 183 3.95 -9.38 14.11
CA PHE A 183 3.80 -9.40 15.57
C PHE A 183 4.15 -8.07 16.21
N LYS A 184 3.57 -7.81 17.37
CA LYS A 184 3.80 -6.59 18.15
C LYS A 184 5.16 -6.59 18.87
N ASN A 185 5.74 -7.76 19.13
CA ASN A 185 6.96 -7.92 19.91
C ASN A 185 7.79 -9.12 19.42
N ALA A 186 9.09 -9.10 19.73
CA ALA A 186 10.04 -10.13 19.33
C ALA A 186 9.73 -11.52 19.93
N GLN A 187 9.15 -11.54 21.13
CA GLN A 187 8.86 -12.79 21.84
C GLN A 187 7.80 -13.62 21.10
N ASP A 188 6.75 -12.96 20.62
CA ASP A 188 5.69 -13.60 19.84
C ASP A 188 6.22 -14.08 18.48
N LEU A 189 7.11 -13.33 17.84
CA LEU A 189 7.79 -13.76 16.61
C LEU A 189 8.64 -15.01 16.83
N GLU A 190 9.50 -15.03 17.86
CA GLU A 190 10.37 -16.19 18.11
C GLU A 190 9.55 -17.43 18.49
N LYS A 191 8.47 -17.24 19.27
CA LYS A 191 7.51 -18.31 19.55
C LYS A 191 6.86 -18.82 18.27
N ALA A 192 6.39 -17.93 17.40
CA ALA A 192 5.74 -18.28 16.15
C ALA A 192 6.69 -19.05 15.21
N LYS A 193 7.89 -18.51 15.00
CA LYS A 193 8.95 -19.16 14.22
C LYS A 193 9.22 -20.57 14.72
N LYS A 194 9.43 -20.71 16.04
CA LYS A 194 9.70 -22.02 16.65
C LYS A 194 8.56 -23.00 16.40
N VAL A 195 7.32 -22.63 16.70
CA VAL A 195 6.17 -23.53 16.58
C VAL A 195 5.93 -23.93 15.11
N ILE A 196 6.04 -22.99 14.17
CA ILE A 196 5.85 -23.29 12.74
C ILE A 196 6.95 -24.22 12.24
N THR A 197 8.23 -23.92 12.52
CA THR A 197 9.36 -24.77 12.09
C THR A 197 9.36 -26.16 12.74
N GLU A 198 8.85 -26.30 13.97
CA GLU A 198 8.78 -27.60 14.66
C GLU A 198 7.60 -28.47 14.21
N ASN A 199 6.54 -27.89 13.64
CA ASN A 199 5.31 -28.61 13.31
C ASN A 199 4.98 -28.64 11.81
N THR A 200 5.78 -27.98 10.98
CA THR A 200 5.60 -27.94 9.51
C THR A 200 6.96 -28.08 8.82
N ASP A 201 6.94 -28.47 7.56
CA ASP A 201 8.10 -28.44 6.65
C ASP A 201 8.24 -27.11 5.90
N TYR A 202 7.42 -26.11 6.26
CA TYR A 202 7.42 -24.80 5.63
C TYR A 202 8.69 -24.01 5.94
N LYS A 203 9.20 -23.30 4.93
CA LYS A 203 10.38 -22.46 5.08
C LYS A 203 9.99 -21.14 5.73
N VAL A 204 10.55 -20.86 6.92
CA VAL A 204 10.30 -19.63 7.68
C VAL A 204 11.50 -18.70 7.59
N VAL A 205 11.27 -17.45 7.20
CA VAL A 205 12.28 -16.38 7.14
C VAL A 205 11.83 -15.23 8.05
N VAL A 206 12.76 -14.70 8.85
CA VAL A 206 12.55 -13.49 9.68
C VAL A 206 13.30 -12.34 9.02
N LYS A 207 12.67 -11.17 8.91
CA LYS A 207 13.32 -9.93 8.45
C LYS A 207 13.16 -8.82 9.48
#